data_AF-A0A3M6GI61-F1
#
_entry.id   AF-A0A3M6GI61-F1
#
_cell.length_a   1.000
_cell.length_b   1.000
_cell.length_c   1.000
_cell.angle_alpha   90.00
_cell.angle_beta   90.00
_cell.angle_gamma   90.00
#
_symmetry.space_group_name_H-M   'P 1'
#
loop_
_entity.id
_entity.type
_entity.pdbx_description
1 polymer ?
#
loop_
_entity_poly.entity_id
_entity_poly.type
_entity_poly.pdbx_seq_one_letter_code
_entity_poly.pdbx_strand_id
1 'polypeptide(L)'
;MTLYFDDGTPQCTFQAASAVHAFPEAPLSDSGLCKYLKGGGHIRLNDLPSATQLWLVNGRPKIGQLPVNPRLCHLSESDAFSWWQLTTIKNPTTTDPSINGGRVRIADLKTLNIGDVVVPGLRLTDHQVYASSTEPDQVNCLIIEISPLSKVEVPSNFAEPAKITLEGANGENHCTLDFKTQNYVFKGNAYCNNDEAIKLELEHAPSASNILLFDDYTCDRNDDGNYFWVYLRTIKEDVSTVNLIDLDDIAATPIGNVVAPGIRLMDRYQKPGESMKKRTSCVQIQVDAPPLPPVKKP
;
A
#
# COMPACT_ATOMS: atom_id res chain seq x y z
N MET A 1 12.73 6.83 9.96
CA MET A 1 13.73 6.03 9.22
C MET A 1 15.13 6.57 9.49
N THR A 2 16.14 5.72 9.65
CA THR A 2 17.54 6.15 9.83
C THR A 2 18.43 5.55 8.75
N LEU A 3 19.28 6.39 8.15
CA LEU A 3 20.34 5.99 7.22
C LEU A 3 21.67 5.86 7.97
N TYR A 4 22.46 4.87 7.57
CA TYR A 4 23.79 4.61 8.08
C TYR A 4 24.77 4.46 6.92
N PHE A 5 26.02 4.86 7.15
CA PHE A 5 27.12 4.55 6.26
C PHE A 5 27.38 3.03 6.18
N ASP A 6 28.23 2.60 5.25
CA ASP A 6 28.59 1.18 5.09
C ASP A 6 29.34 0.62 6.31
N ASP A 7 30.10 1.48 7.02
CA ASP A 7 30.74 1.13 8.30
C ASP A 7 29.74 1.01 9.48
N GLY A 8 28.45 1.29 9.25
CA GLY A 8 27.40 1.23 10.24
C GLY A 8 27.29 2.46 11.15
N THR A 9 28.01 3.54 10.87
CA THR A 9 27.89 4.81 11.56
C THR A 9 26.58 5.51 11.17
N PRO A 10 25.74 6.00 12.12
CA PRO A 10 24.50 6.70 11.79
C PRO A 10 24.79 8.02 11.06
N GLN A 11 24.07 8.26 9.97
CA GLN A 11 24.19 9.50 9.20
C GLN A 11 23.01 10.43 9.52
N CYS A 12 21.80 10.00 9.18
CA CYS A 12 20.62 10.85 9.22
C CYS A 12 19.38 10.10 9.66
N THR A 13 18.53 10.79 10.42
CA THR A 13 17.23 10.27 10.81
C THR A 13 16.14 11.18 10.24
N PHE A 14 15.18 10.55 9.57
CA PHE A 14 14.02 11.16 8.97
C PHE A 14 12.78 10.75 9.75
N GLN A 15 11.90 11.72 9.98
CA GLN A 15 10.58 11.47 10.56
C GLN A 15 9.72 10.68 9.56
N ALA A 16 8.67 10.04 10.07
CA ALA A 16 7.64 9.46 9.22
C ALA A 16 6.80 10.60 8.61
N ALA A 17 7.29 11.19 7.52
CA ALA A 17 6.60 12.21 6.75
C ALA A 17 6.91 12.04 5.25
N SER A 18 5.93 12.34 4.39
CA SER A 18 6.18 12.38 2.95
C SER A 18 7.13 13.53 2.60
N ALA A 19 8.28 13.21 2.03
CA ALA A 19 9.31 14.18 1.71
C ALA A 19 10.33 13.63 0.71
N VAL A 20 10.97 14.57 0.00
CA VAL A 20 12.08 14.31 -0.90
C VAL A 20 13.36 14.84 -0.24
N HIS A 21 14.33 13.96 -0.04
CA HIS A 21 15.59 14.27 0.61
C HIS A 21 16.75 14.00 -0.35
N ALA A 22 17.37 15.07 -0.84
CA ALA A 22 18.54 14.97 -1.71
C ALA A 22 19.82 15.28 -0.92
N PHE A 23 20.84 14.47 -1.12
CA PHE A 23 22.11 14.53 -0.40
C PHE A 23 23.18 15.11 -1.33
N PRO A 24 24.11 15.95 -0.87
CA PRO A 24 25.34 16.31 -1.59
C PRO A 24 26.47 15.29 -1.34
N GLU A 25 27.42 15.20 -2.27
CA GLU A 25 28.53 14.24 -2.16
C GLU A 25 29.59 14.73 -1.17
N ALA A 26 29.90 16.03 -1.25
CA ALA A 26 30.88 16.69 -0.39
C ALA A 26 30.33 18.07 0.03
N PRO A 27 29.55 18.16 1.13
CA PRO A 27 29.05 19.45 1.60
C PRO A 27 30.18 20.40 1.99
N LEU A 28 29.97 21.71 1.80
CA LEU A 28 30.97 22.78 1.98
C LEU A 28 31.44 22.97 3.44
N SER A 29 30.74 22.38 4.41
CA SER A 29 31.06 22.42 5.84
C SER A 29 30.53 21.15 6.51
N ASP A 30 30.98 20.89 7.75
CA ASP A 30 30.53 19.78 8.60
C ASP A 30 29.10 20.02 9.16
N SER A 31 28.22 20.50 8.29
CA SER A 31 26.92 21.11 8.56
C SER A 31 25.83 20.15 9.06
N GLY A 32 26.19 18.92 9.43
CA GLY A 32 25.20 17.89 9.80
C GLY A 32 24.27 17.49 8.64
N LEU A 33 24.58 17.91 7.40
CA LEU A 33 23.84 17.51 6.22
C LEU A 33 24.05 16.03 5.91
N CYS A 34 22.98 15.36 5.51
CA CYS A 34 23.04 14.00 4.99
C CYS A 34 23.90 13.95 3.73
N LYS A 35 24.86 13.04 3.68
CA LYS A 35 25.77 12.84 2.55
C LYS A 35 25.31 11.66 1.69
N TYR A 36 25.93 11.52 0.54
CA TYR A 36 25.73 10.34 -0.31
C TYR A 36 26.10 9.07 0.46
N LEU A 37 25.30 8.03 0.29
CA LEU A 37 25.68 6.68 0.69
C LEU A 37 26.45 6.03 -0.45
N LYS A 38 27.77 5.88 -0.27
CA LYS A 38 28.66 5.13 -1.18
C LYS A 38 28.82 3.69 -0.67
N GLY A 39 28.95 2.73 -1.58
CA GLY A 39 29.24 1.32 -1.23
C GLY A 39 28.07 0.53 -0.63
N GLY A 40 26.83 1.01 -0.78
CA GLY A 40 25.65 0.25 -0.36
C GLY A 40 25.44 0.25 1.15
N GLY A 41 25.37 1.46 1.74
CA GLY A 41 25.07 1.70 3.16
C GLY A 41 23.76 1.07 3.65
N HIS A 42 23.31 1.45 4.85
CA HIS A 42 22.20 0.75 5.49
C HIS A 42 21.00 1.64 5.79
N ILE A 43 19.82 1.02 5.80
CA ILE A 43 18.59 1.63 6.28
C ILE A 43 18.08 0.89 7.52
N ARG A 44 17.48 1.65 8.44
CA ARG A 44 16.71 1.12 9.56
C ARG A 44 15.35 1.79 9.58
N LEU A 45 14.28 1.01 9.65
CA LEU A 45 12.93 1.55 9.75
C LEU A 45 12.54 1.61 11.22
N ASN A 46 12.03 2.76 11.62
CA ASN A 46 11.51 2.99 12.96
C ASN A 46 10.12 3.58 12.78
N ASP A 47 9.11 2.82 13.19
CA ASP A 47 7.71 3.26 13.28
C ASP A 47 7.15 3.89 12.00
N LEU A 48 7.45 3.31 10.83
CA LEU A 48 6.85 3.78 9.58
C LEU A 48 5.44 3.21 9.39
N PRO A 49 4.44 4.01 8.99
CA PRO A 49 3.11 3.50 8.66
C PRO A 49 3.15 2.45 7.56
N SER A 50 2.15 1.56 7.52
CA SER A 50 1.92 0.65 6.38
C SER A 50 1.74 1.40 5.06
N ALA A 51 2.04 0.73 3.96
CA ALA A 51 1.97 1.27 2.60
C ALA A 51 2.82 2.53 2.34
N THR A 52 3.69 2.93 3.28
CA THR A 52 4.77 3.88 3.04
C THR A 52 5.67 3.33 1.94
N GLN A 53 5.85 4.12 0.90
CA GLN A 53 6.77 3.89 -0.18
C GLN A 53 8.08 4.62 0.10
N LEU A 54 9.18 3.91 -0.09
CA LEU A 54 10.53 4.42 0.06
C LEU A 54 11.28 4.19 -1.24
N TRP A 55 11.77 5.26 -1.86
CA TRP A 55 12.69 5.14 -2.98
C TRP A 55 14.10 5.51 -2.56
N LEU A 56 15.02 4.57 -2.76
CA LEU A 56 16.44 4.78 -2.66
C LEU A 56 16.98 5.02 -4.06
N VAL A 57 17.37 6.26 -4.36
CA VAL A 57 17.65 6.70 -5.73
C VAL A 57 19.12 7.04 -5.91
N ASN A 58 19.69 6.50 -6.98
CA ASN A 58 20.97 6.90 -7.55
C ASN A 58 20.72 7.88 -8.69
N GLY A 59 20.55 9.15 -8.36
CA GLY A 59 20.39 10.24 -9.32
C GLY A 59 21.59 10.46 -10.24
N ARG A 60 21.34 10.97 -11.44
CA ARG A 60 22.36 11.45 -12.37
C ARG A 60 22.79 12.89 -12.03
N PRO A 61 24.05 13.26 -12.30
CA PRO A 61 24.48 14.65 -12.20
C PRO A 61 23.91 15.49 -13.34
N LYS A 62 23.63 16.75 -13.04
CA LYS A 62 23.41 17.78 -14.06
C LYS A 62 24.74 18.08 -14.75
N ILE A 63 24.67 18.50 -16.01
CA ILE A 63 25.87 18.90 -16.77
C ILE A 63 26.58 20.03 -16.02
N GLY A 64 27.88 19.86 -15.75
CA GLY A 64 28.70 20.84 -15.01
C GLY A 64 28.45 20.90 -13.50
N GLN A 65 27.73 19.93 -12.93
CA GLN A 65 27.40 19.92 -11.51
C GLN A 65 28.62 19.71 -10.60
N LEU A 66 28.75 20.58 -9.59
CA LEU A 66 29.74 20.45 -8.52
C LEU A 66 29.30 19.43 -7.45
N PRO A 67 30.23 18.70 -6.81
CA PRO A 67 29.94 17.69 -5.77
C PRO A 67 29.21 18.22 -4.53
N VAL A 68 29.29 19.53 -4.28
CA VAL A 68 28.61 20.23 -3.18
C VAL A 68 27.10 20.31 -3.38
N ASN A 69 26.62 20.10 -4.62
CA ASN A 69 25.21 20.16 -4.96
C ASN A 69 24.62 18.74 -5.07
N PRO A 70 23.39 18.52 -4.59
CA PRO A 70 22.72 17.22 -4.70
C PRO A 70 22.38 16.87 -6.15
N ARG A 71 22.56 15.60 -6.54
CA ARG A 71 22.19 15.07 -7.86
C ARG A 71 20.66 15.11 -8.05
N LEU A 72 20.21 14.80 -9.27
CA LEU A 72 18.77 14.72 -9.58
C LEU A 72 18.08 13.70 -8.67
N CYS A 73 16.87 14.02 -8.23
CA CYS A 73 16.12 13.23 -7.26
C CYS A 73 14.72 12.92 -7.81
N HIS A 74 14.69 12.40 -9.05
CA HIS A 74 13.48 12.06 -9.78
C HIS A 74 13.53 10.60 -10.26
N LEU A 75 12.37 9.96 -10.34
CA LEU A 75 12.21 8.58 -10.77
C LEU A 75 12.00 8.53 -12.29
N SER A 76 13.09 8.60 -13.05
CA SER A 76 13.07 8.39 -14.49
C SER A 76 14.43 7.85 -14.98
N GLU A 77 14.44 7.15 -16.11
CA GLU A 77 15.70 6.65 -16.70
C GLU A 77 16.64 7.78 -17.16
N SER A 78 16.07 8.96 -17.48
CA SER A 78 16.84 10.15 -17.87
C SER A 78 17.51 10.84 -16.68
N ASP A 79 16.93 10.73 -15.49
CA ASP A 79 17.34 11.50 -14.31
C ASP A 79 18.01 10.63 -13.24
N ALA A 80 17.85 9.31 -13.30
CA ALA A 80 18.46 8.36 -12.38
C ALA A 80 19.24 7.26 -13.13
N PHE A 81 20.34 6.81 -12.52
CA PHE A 81 21.02 5.58 -12.92
C PHE A 81 20.31 4.35 -12.35
N SER A 82 19.74 4.44 -11.16
CA SER A 82 19.02 3.32 -10.56
C SER A 82 18.13 3.79 -9.42
N TRP A 83 17.12 3.00 -9.10
CA TRP A 83 16.32 3.17 -7.88
C TRP A 83 15.80 1.83 -7.37
N TRP A 84 15.56 1.79 -6.06
CA TRP A 84 14.89 0.68 -5.37
C TRP A 84 13.64 1.21 -4.71
N GLN A 85 12.47 0.64 -5.03
CA GLN A 85 11.21 0.97 -4.37
C GLN A 85 10.87 -0.09 -3.32
N LEU A 86 10.80 0.33 -2.06
CA LEU A 86 10.44 -0.51 -0.93
C LEU A 86 9.07 -0.07 -0.40
N THR A 87 8.14 -1.03 -0.25
CA THR A 87 6.84 -0.80 0.38
C THR A 87 6.81 -1.43 1.77
N THR A 88 6.43 -0.64 2.76
CA THR A 88 6.07 -1.15 4.09
C THR A 88 4.74 -1.90 4.04
N ILE A 89 4.67 -3.08 4.64
CA ILE A 89 3.49 -3.97 4.59
C ILE A 89 2.93 -4.31 5.98
N LYS A 90 3.47 -3.69 7.03
CA LYS A 90 3.02 -3.82 8.42
C LYS A 90 2.74 -2.44 9.01
N ASN A 91 1.75 -2.33 9.89
CA ASN A 91 1.50 -1.12 10.65
C ASN A 91 1.79 -1.33 12.15
N PRO A 92 2.73 -0.58 12.76
CA PRO A 92 3.83 0.11 12.11
C PRO A 92 4.92 -0.88 11.64
N THR A 93 5.70 -0.47 10.65
CA THR A 93 6.89 -1.19 10.18
C THR A 93 8.12 -0.68 10.92
N THR A 94 8.68 -1.55 11.76
CA THR A 94 9.97 -1.37 12.42
C THR A 94 10.85 -2.57 12.10
N THR A 95 12.08 -2.30 11.66
CA THR A 95 13.08 -3.35 11.43
C THR A 95 13.54 -3.95 12.76
N ASP A 96 13.60 -5.27 12.83
CA ASP A 96 13.93 -6.00 14.07
C ASP A 96 15.37 -5.71 14.53
N PRO A 97 15.57 -5.03 15.67
CA PRO A 97 16.90 -4.68 16.17
C PRO A 97 17.75 -5.91 16.55
N SER A 98 17.15 -7.09 16.77
CA SER A 98 17.88 -8.32 17.09
C SER A 98 18.58 -8.94 15.88
N ILE A 99 18.15 -8.59 14.66
CA ILE A 99 18.73 -9.09 13.40
C ILE A 99 19.57 -7.99 12.78
N ASN A 100 20.90 -8.15 12.77
CA ASN A 100 21.86 -7.17 12.24
C ASN A 100 21.64 -5.73 12.77
N GLY A 101 21.17 -5.57 14.02
CA GLY A 101 20.87 -4.26 14.59
C GLY A 101 19.65 -3.56 13.95
N GLY A 102 18.79 -4.30 13.25
CA GLY A 102 17.67 -3.77 12.46
C GLY A 102 18.12 -3.10 11.16
N ARG A 103 19.34 -3.36 10.70
CA ARG A 103 19.91 -2.69 9.54
C ARG A 103 19.73 -3.57 8.30
N VAL A 104 19.10 -2.99 7.29
CA VAL A 104 18.99 -3.56 5.96
C VAL A 104 20.08 -2.94 5.09
N ARG A 105 20.93 -3.78 4.50
CA ARG A 105 21.99 -3.32 3.61
C ARG A 105 21.42 -3.08 2.22
N ILE A 106 21.70 -1.90 1.65
CA ILE A 106 21.15 -1.50 0.35
C ILE A 106 21.74 -2.35 -0.78
N ALA A 107 23.02 -2.76 -0.64
CA ALA A 107 23.67 -3.63 -1.62
C ALA A 107 22.95 -4.98 -1.79
N ASP A 108 22.30 -5.49 -0.75
CA ASP A 108 21.64 -6.80 -0.78
C ASP A 108 20.37 -6.78 -1.65
N LEU A 109 19.77 -5.60 -1.86
CA LEU A 109 18.59 -5.41 -2.73
C LEU A 109 18.85 -5.86 -4.18
N LYS A 110 20.12 -5.80 -4.63
CA LYS A 110 20.56 -6.28 -5.95
C LYS A 110 20.32 -7.76 -6.19
N THR A 111 20.20 -8.53 -5.11
CA THR A 111 20.02 -9.98 -5.16
C THR A 111 18.56 -10.41 -5.04
N LEU A 112 17.65 -9.46 -4.81
CA LEU A 112 16.23 -9.70 -4.58
C LEU A 112 15.42 -9.50 -5.87
N ASN A 113 14.34 -10.26 -6.00
CA ASN A 113 13.34 -10.08 -7.05
C ASN A 113 12.24 -9.14 -6.59
N ILE A 114 11.54 -8.53 -7.56
CA ILE A 114 10.32 -7.77 -7.28
C ILE A 114 9.30 -8.69 -6.61
N GLY A 115 8.77 -8.26 -5.47
CA GLY A 115 7.88 -9.04 -4.63
C GLY A 115 8.58 -9.80 -3.50
N ASP A 116 9.91 -9.79 -3.40
CA ASP A 116 10.62 -10.41 -2.30
C ASP A 116 10.47 -9.59 -1.01
N VAL A 117 10.34 -10.30 0.10
CA VAL A 117 10.35 -9.71 1.44
C VAL A 117 11.81 -9.42 1.80
N VAL A 118 12.15 -8.15 1.96
CA VAL A 118 13.50 -7.70 2.31
C VAL A 118 13.79 -8.04 3.77
N VAL A 119 12.83 -7.70 4.64
CA VAL A 119 12.76 -8.03 6.06
C VAL A 119 11.28 -8.07 6.46
N PRO A 120 10.90 -8.69 7.59
CA PRO A 120 9.52 -8.70 8.04
C PRO A 120 8.92 -7.28 8.06
N GLY A 121 7.83 -7.08 7.31
CA GLY A 121 7.18 -5.76 7.19
C GLY A 121 7.69 -4.86 6.06
N LEU A 122 8.74 -5.24 5.31
CA LEU A 122 9.28 -4.46 4.20
C LEU A 122 9.47 -5.31 2.95
N ARG A 123 8.96 -4.84 1.82
CA ARG A 123 8.95 -5.56 0.55
C ARG A 123 9.58 -4.75 -0.56
N LEU A 124 10.37 -5.40 -1.42
CA LEU A 124 10.81 -4.79 -2.68
C LEU A 124 9.65 -4.86 -3.67
N THR A 125 9.21 -3.72 -4.19
CA THR A 125 8.01 -3.66 -5.06
C THR A 125 8.28 -3.17 -6.46
N ASP A 126 9.39 -2.46 -6.67
CA ASP A 126 9.88 -2.09 -7.98
C ASP A 126 11.37 -1.76 -7.91
N HIS A 127 12.06 -1.82 -9.04
CA HIS A 127 13.41 -1.28 -9.17
C HIS A 127 13.75 -1.00 -10.62
N GLN A 128 14.72 -0.11 -10.83
CA GLN A 128 15.39 0.06 -12.10
C GLN A 128 16.89 0.06 -11.87
N VAL A 129 17.62 -0.69 -12.68
CA VAL A 129 19.08 -0.69 -12.66
C VAL A 129 19.59 -0.41 -14.07
N TYR A 130 20.27 0.72 -14.25
CA TYR A 130 20.93 1.00 -15.51
C TYR A 130 22.07 0.00 -15.73
N ALA A 131 22.01 -0.72 -16.86
CA ALA A 131 22.84 -1.91 -17.12
C ALA A 131 24.36 -1.67 -17.04
N SER A 132 24.83 -0.43 -17.27
CA SER A 132 26.25 -0.07 -17.16
C SER A 132 26.61 0.67 -15.88
N SER A 133 25.69 0.78 -14.91
CA SER A 133 26.01 1.32 -13.60
C SER A 133 26.90 0.35 -12.83
N THR A 134 28.12 0.77 -12.50
CA THR A 134 29.07 -0.02 -11.70
C THR A 134 28.74 0.01 -10.20
N GLU A 135 27.90 0.95 -9.76
CA GLU A 135 27.57 1.17 -8.36
C GLU A 135 26.08 1.52 -8.18
N PRO A 136 25.14 0.62 -8.56
CA PRO A 136 23.70 0.91 -8.51
C PRO A 136 23.13 0.97 -7.08
N ASP A 137 23.92 0.59 -6.08
CA ASP A 137 23.63 0.70 -4.66
C ASP A 137 24.09 2.03 -4.03
N GLN A 138 24.62 2.97 -4.84
CA GLN A 138 24.79 4.34 -4.40
C GLN A 138 23.45 5.03 -4.21
N VAL A 139 23.31 5.77 -3.11
CA VAL A 139 22.08 6.54 -2.84
C VAL A 139 22.45 7.99 -2.56
N ASN A 140 21.91 8.87 -3.40
CA ASN A 140 22.03 10.33 -3.24
C ASN A 140 20.67 11.02 -3.02
N CYS A 141 19.60 10.24 -3.05
CA CYS A 141 18.24 10.73 -2.93
C CYS A 141 17.39 9.67 -2.22
N LEU A 142 16.66 10.10 -1.20
CA LEU A 142 15.63 9.33 -0.53
C LEU A 142 14.29 10.02 -0.76
N ILE A 143 13.33 9.31 -1.32
CA ILE A 143 11.94 9.76 -1.40
C ILE A 143 11.14 8.91 -0.43
N ILE A 144 10.42 9.57 0.46
CA ILE A 144 9.45 8.94 1.35
C ILE A 144 8.07 9.42 0.92
N GLU A 145 7.18 8.49 0.63
CA GLU A 145 5.75 8.80 0.47
C GLU A 145 4.97 7.91 1.42
N ILE A 146 4.44 8.52 2.48
CA ILE A 146 3.45 7.88 3.33
C ILE A 146 2.15 7.82 2.55
N SER A 147 1.46 6.67 2.58
CA SER A 147 0.12 6.54 2.03
C SER A 147 -0.91 6.77 3.15
N PRO A 148 -1.99 7.51 2.88
CA PRO A 148 -2.07 8.51 1.81
C PRO A 148 -1.06 9.63 2.08
N LEU A 149 -0.59 10.27 1.01
CA LEU A 149 0.31 11.43 1.05
C LEU A 149 -0.18 12.38 2.13
N SER A 150 0.68 12.74 3.08
CA SER A 150 0.38 13.67 4.16
C SER A 150 -0.40 14.87 3.61
N LYS A 151 -1.72 14.87 3.81
CA LYS A 151 -2.50 16.10 3.84
C LYS A 151 -1.85 16.93 4.96
N VAL A 152 -1.52 18.17 4.60
CA VAL A 152 -1.33 19.32 5.49
C VAL A 152 -1.99 19.06 6.84
N GLU A 153 -1.27 19.30 7.95
CA GLU A 153 -1.84 19.29 9.30
C GLU A 153 -3.17 20.05 9.29
N VAL A 154 -4.27 19.31 9.20
CA VAL A 154 -5.59 19.80 9.57
C VAL A 154 -5.70 19.43 11.04
N PRO A 155 -5.95 20.41 11.94
CA PRO A 155 -6.19 20.10 13.34
C PRO A 155 -7.24 18.99 13.46
N SER A 156 -7.04 18.06 14.39
CA SER A 156 -7.68 16.74 14.49
C SER A 156 -9.19 16.74 14.76
N ASN A 157 -9.96 17.61 14.12
CA ASN A 157 -11.40 17.62 14.15
C ASN A 157 -11.88 17.50 12.71
N PHE A 158 -12.46 16.34 12.40
CA PHE A 158 -13.03 15.90 11.12
C PHE A 158 -12.05 15.28 10.10
N ALA A 159 -11.44 14.13 10.46
CA ALA A 159 -11.24 13.10 9.45
C ALA A 159 -12.65 12.64 9.00
N GLU A 160 -12.98 12.78 7.72
CA GLU A 160 -14.25 12.27 7.22
C GLU A 160 -14.31 10.77 7.51
N PRO A 161 -15.40 10.28 8.12
CA PRO A 161 -15.46 8.89 8.57
C PRO A 161 -15.39 7.98 7.35
N ALA A 162 -14.55 6.96 7.44
CA ALA A 162 -14.42 5.95 6.41
C ALA A 162 -15.75 5.24 6.19
N LYS A 163 -16.13 5.04 4.92
CA LYS A 163 -17.42 4.48 4.51
C LYS A 163 -17.28 3.50 3.36
N ILE A 164 -18.28 2.62 3.26
CA ILE A 164 -18.60 1.90 2.04
C ILE A 164 -20.01 2.27 1.62
N THR A 165 -20.19 2.66 0.36
CA THR A 165 -21.50 2.92 -0.22
C THR A 165 -21.85 1.83 -1.21
N LEU A 166 -23.05 1.29 -1.10
CA LEU A 166 -23.65 0.39 -2.08
C LEU A 166 -24.68 1.17 -2.90
N GLU A 167 -24.58 1.08 -4.22
CA GLU A 167 -25.50 1.72 -5.16
C GLU A 167 -26.34 0.65 -5.87
N GLY A 168 -27.65 0.91 -5.99
CA GLY A 168 -28.60 0.11 -6.75
C GLY A 168 -28.74 0.56 -8.21
N ALA A 169 -29.70 -0.02 -8.94
CA ALA A 169 -29.86 0.29 -10.36
C ALA A 169 -30.17 1.78 -10.59
N ASN A 170 -29.57 2.37 -11.64
CA ASN A 170 -29.79 3.76 -12.05
C ASN A 170 -29.49 4.83 -10.98
N GLY A 171 -28.64 4.55 -9.98
CA GLY A 171 -28.39 5.47 -8.87
C GLY A 171 -29.54 5.52 -7.85
N GLU A 172 -30.43 4.53 -7.86
CA GLU A 172 -31.41 4.33 -6.79
C GLU A 172 -30.79 3.51 -5.64
N ASN A 173 -31.37 3.58 -4.44
CA ASN A 173 -30.98 2.76 -3.28
C ASN A 173 -29.51 2.93 -2.83
N HIS A 174 -29.01 4.18 -2.76
CA HIS A 174 -27.72 4.48 -2.13
C HIS A 174 -27.79 4.18 -0.64
N CYS A 175 -26.97 3.23 -0.20
CA CYS A 175 -26.81 2.89 1.20
C CYS A 175 -25.36 3.02 1.61
N THR A 176 -25.11 3.80 2.66
CA THR A 176 -23.77 4.02 3.19
C THR A 176 -23.63 3.36 4.56
N LEU A 177 -22.57 2.58 4.72
CA LEU A 177 -22.20 1.89 5.95
C LEU A 177 -20.91 2.46 6.51
N ASP A 178 -20.78 2.48 7.85
CA ASP A 178 -19.51 2.83 8.47
C ASP A 178 -18.45 1.79 8.11
N PHE A 179 -17.25 2.23 7.74
CA PHE A 179 -16.14 1.33 7.48
C PHE A 179 -15.41 0.99 8.78
N LYS A 180 -15.95 0.01 9.52
CA LYS A 180 -15.41 -0.49 10.79
C LYS A 180 -15.61 -1.99 10.90
N THR A 181 -14.82 -2.65 11.75
CA THR A 181 -14.92 -4.10 11.97
C THR A 181 -16.32 -4.48 12.48
N GLN A 182 -17.18 -4.95 11.60
CA GLN A 182 -18.59 -5.23 11.86
C GLN A 182 -19.22 -6.05 10.71
N ASN A 183 -20.25 -6.82 11.04
CA ASN A 183 -21.17 -7.40 10.06
C ASN A 183 -22.42 -6.51 9.93
N TYR A 184 -22.77 -6.17 8.70
CA TYR A 184 -23.97 -5.44 8.32
C TYR A 184 -24.92 -6.39 7.62
N VAL A 185 -25.90 -6.90 8.36
CA VAL A 185 -26.89 -7.87 7.87
C VAL A 185 -28.14 -7.13 7.41
N PHE A 186 -28.55 -7.30 6.15
CA PHE A 186 -29.65 -6.54 5.53
C PHE A 186 -31.03 -7.14 5.77
N LYS A 187 -31.13 -8.14 6.65
CA LYS A 187 -32.39 -8.79 7.00
C LYS A 187 -33.42 -7.76 7.48
N GLY A 188 -34.58 -7.72 6.82
CA GLY A 188 -35.62 -6.74 7.11
C GLY A 188 -35.26 -5.31 6.70
N ASN A 189 -34.36 -5.15 5.73
CA ASN A 189 -33.79 -3.87 5.27
C ASN A 189 -33.06 -3.09 6.37
N ALA A 190 -32.45 -3.81 7.31
CA ALA A 190 -31.56 -3.20 8.29
C ALA A 190 -30.27 -2.73 7.61
N TYR A 191 -29.82 -1.52 7.91
CA TYR A 191 -28.67 -0.85 7.28
C TYR A 191 -28.90 -0.48 5.81
N CYS A 192 -29.11 -1.47 4.94
CA CYS A 192 -29.38 -1.29 3.51
C CYS A 192 -30.62 -2.08 3.07
N ASN A 193 -31.19 -1.70 1.93
CA ASN A 193 -32.19 -2.51 1.26
C ASN A 193 -31.57 -3.83 0.78
N ASN A 194 -32.27 -4.93 1.05
CA ASN A 194 -31.82 -6.25 0.63
C ASN A 194 -31.84 -6.40 -0.88
N ASP A 195 -30.88 -7.14 -1.45
CA ASP A 195 -30.93 -7.56 -2.86
C ASP A 195 -30.98 -6.40 -3.87
N GLU A 196 -30.48 -5.21 -3.53
CA GLU A 196 -30.53 -4.05 -4.43
C GLU A 196 -29.17 -3.64 -4.99
N ALA A 197 -28.07 -3.95 -4.29
CA ALA A 197 -26.73 -3.47 -4.66
C ALA A 197 -26.26 -4.03 -6.01
N ILE A 198 -25.75 -3.13 -6.88
CA ILE A 198 -25.13 -3.45 -8.16
C ILE A 198 -23.71 -2.90 -8.30
N LYS A 199 -23.35 -1.89 -7.49
CA LYS A 199 -22.02 -1.30 -7.45
C LYS A 199 -21.63 -0.98 -6.01
N LEU A 200 -20.34 -0.79 -5.79
CA LEU A 200 -19.81 -0.30 -4.53
C LEU A 200 -18.84 0.87 -4.71
N GLU A 201 -18.74 1.70 -3.70
CA GLU A 201 -17.80 2.81 -3.57
C GLU A 201 -17.16 2.74 -2.19
N LEU A 202 -15.87 3.04 -2.10
CA LEU A 202 -15.18 3.24 -0.83
C LEU A 202 -14.85 4.71 -0.67
N GLU A 203 -15.00 5.21 0.55
CA GLU A 203 -14.53 6.54 0.94
C GLU A 203 -13.62 6.35 2.16
N HIS A 204 -12.38 6.81 2.06
CA HIS A 204 -11.41 6.81 3.15
C HIS A 204 -11.14 5.43 3.79
N ALA A 205 -11.29 4.34 3.03
CA ALA A 205 -11.14 3.00 3.59
C ALA A 205 -9.67 2.70 3.97
N PRO A 206 -9.37 2.32 5.22
CA PRO A 206 -8.01 2.03 5.68
C PRO A 206 -7.40 0.83 4.96
N SER A 207 -6.06 0.77 4.92
CA SER A 207 -5.38 -0.38 4.32
C SER A 207 -5.60 -1.67 5.12
N ALA A 208 -5.20 -2.81 4.53
CA ALA A 208 -5.25 -4.10 5.18
C ALA A 208 -6.66 -4.52 5.66
N SER A 209 -7.70 -3.95 5.05
CA SER A 209 -9.09 -4.22 5.42
C SER A 209 -9.68 -5.31 4.54
N ASN A 210 -10.31 -6.29 5.16
CA ASN A 210 -11.10 -7.31 4.46
C ASN A 210 -12.52 -6.79 4.29
N ILE A 211 -13.02 -6.80 3.06
CA ILE A 211 -14.39 -6.43 2.72
C ILE A 211 -15.01 -7.66 2.06
N LEU A 212 -16.10 -8.15 2.63
CA LEU A 212 -16.81 -9.30 2.10
C LEU A 212 -18.27 -8.94 1.84
N LEU A 213 -18.77 -9.31 0.67
CA LEU A 213 -20.18 -9.20 0.32
C LEU A 213 -20.72 -10.61 0.11
N PHE A 214 -21.92 -10.86 0.65
CA PHE A 214 -22.59 -12.15 0.64
C PHE A 214 -24.01 -12.02 0.09
N ASP A 215 -24.51 -13.08 -0.53
CA ASP A 215 -25.90 -13.16 -0.93
C ASP A 215 -26.88 -13.50 0.19
N ASP A 216 -26.36 -13.95 1.33
CA ASP A 216 -27.15 -14.39 2.47
C ASP A 216 -27.02 -13.48 3.71
N TYR A 217 -27.80 -13.80 4.74
CA TYR A 217 -27.76 -13.09 6.03
C TYR A 217 -26.74 -13.65 7.02
N THR A 218 -26.08 -14.77 6.71
CA THR A 218 -25.17 -15.44 7.65
C THR A 218 -23.80 -14.78 7.67
N CYS A 219 -23.42 -14.13 6.57
CA CYS A 219 -22.11 -13.53 6.37
C CYS A 219 -20.97 -14.55 6.53
N ASP A 220 -21.22 -15.82 6.21
CA ASP A 220 -20.26 -16.91 6.33
C ASP A 220 -19.87 -17.45 4.96
N ARG A 221 -18.58 -17.35 4.63
CA ARG A 221 -18.06 -17.88 3.36
C ARG A 221 -18.07 -19.41 3.29
N ASN A 222 -18.26 -20.08 4.42
CA ASN A 222 -18.34 -21.52 4.52
C ASN A 222 -19.78 -22.04 4.46
N ASP A 223 -20.78 -21.16 4.32
CA ASP A 223 -22.15 -21.61 4.09
C ASP A 223 -22.28 -22.14 2.65
N ASP A 224 -22.54 -23.43 2.52
CA ASP A 224 -22.80 -24.11 1.24
C ASP A 224 -24.09 -23.62 0.57
N GLY A 225 -24.93 -22.88 1.29
CA GLY A 225 -26.14 -22.22 0.82
C GLY A 225 -25.91 -20.93 0.02
N ASN A 226 -24.70 -20.35 0.06
CA ASN A 226 -24.39 -19.13 -0.68
C ASN A 226 -24.58 -19.34 -2.20
N TYR A 227 -25.27 -18.42 -2.86
CA TYR A 227 -25.25 -18.27 -4.31
C TYR A 227 -24.01 -17.49 -4.78
N PHE A 228 -23.52 -16.52 -4.00
CA PHE A 228 -22.23 -15.85 -4.25
C PHE A 228 -21.65 -15.26 -2.97
N TRP A 229 -20.32 -15.20 -2.90
CA TRP A 229 -19.63 -14.29 -2.01
C TRP A 229 -18.38 -13.75 -2.68
N VAL A 230 -17.98 -12.55 -2.29
CA VAL A 230 -16.74 -11.94 -2.77
C VAL A 230 -15.90 -11.45 -1.62
N TYR A 231 -14.60 -11.63 -1.74
CA TYR A 231 -13.62 -11.17 -0.77
C TYR A 231 -12.66 -10.19 -1.43
N LEU A 232 -12.82 -8.91 -1.09
CA LEU A 232 -11.95 -7.82 -1.47
C LEU A 232 -11.01 -7.45 -0.31
N ARG A 233 -9.83 -6.94 -0.65
CA ARG A 233 -8.90 -6.39 0.33
C ARG A 233 -8.37 -5.04 -0.12
N THR A 234 -8.39 -4.06 0.78
CA THR A 234 -7.68 -2.80 0.58
C THR A 234 -6.18 -3.01 0.73
N ILE A 235 -5.43 -2.56 -0.26
CA ILE A 235 -3.97 -2.72 -0.35
C ILE A 235 -3.22 -1.38 -0.35
N LYS A 236 -3.96 -0.27 -0.19
CA LYS A 236 -3.46 1.09 0.03
C LYS A 236 -4.15 1.67 1.26
N GLU A 237 -3.53 2.66 1.89
CA GLU A 237 -4.20 3.46 2.91
C GLU A 237 -5.13 4.47 2.26
N ASP A 238 -6.21 4.83 2.96
CA ASP A 238 -7.17 5.85 2.55
C ASP A 238 -7.71 5.64 1.12
N VAL A 239 -8.27 4.44 0.90
CA VAL A 239 -8.85 4.07 -0.38
C VAL A 239 -10.18 4.80 -0.55
N SER A 240 -10.18 5.80 -1.42
CA SER A 240 -11.38 6.37 -2.02
C SER A 240 -11.46 6.00 -3.50
N THR A 241 -12.56 5.40 -3.92
CA THR A 241 -12.74 4.99 -5.32
C THR A 241 -13.13 6.20 -6.16
N VAL A 242 -12.45 6.41 -7.31
CA VAL A 242 -12.74 7.53 -8.21
C VAL A 242 -14.07 7.34 -8.96
N ASN A 243 -14.41 6.09 -9.25
CA ASN A 243 -15.66 5.68 -9.87
C ASN A 243 -16.24 4.51 -9.07
N LEU A 244 -17.57 4.40 -9.05
CA LEU A 244 -18.24 3.21 -8.50
C LEU A 244 -17.78 1.95 -9.24
N ILE A 245 -17.52 0.90 -8.48
CA ILE A 245 -17.05 -0.39 -8.98
C ILE A 245 -18.26 -1.29 -9.20
N ASP A 246 -18.46 -1.75 -10.44
CA ASP A 246 -19.53 -2.67 -10.78
C ASP A 246 -19.25 -4.08 -10.23
N LEU A 247 -20.27 -4.71 -9.63
CA LEU A 247 -20.15 -6.08 -9.10
C LEU A 247 -19.85 -7.11 -10.19
N ASP A 248 -20.26 -6.88 -11.45
CA ASP A 248 -19.89 -7.74 -12.57
C ASP A 248 -18.41 -7.56 -12.97
N ASP A 249 -17.86 -6.35 -12.86
CA ASP A 249 -16.43 -6.10 -13.10
C ASP A 249 -15.58 -6.82 -12.03
N ILE A 250 -16.05 -6.81 -10.78
CA ILE A 250 -15.46 -7.60 -9.70
C ILE A 250 -15.54 -9.11 -10.03
N ALA A 251 -16.70 -9.59 -10.50
CA ALA A 251 -16.90 -11.00 -10.86
C ALA A 251 -16.01 -11.45 -12.04
N ALA A 252 -15.75 -10.55 -13.00
CA ALA A 252 -14.92 -10.80 -14.16
C ALA A 252 -13.41 -10.72 -13.85
N THR A 253 -13.02 -9.95 -12.81
CA THR A 253 -11.61 -9.78 -12.44
C THR A 253 -10.99 -11.12 -12.00
N PRO A 254 -9.78 -11.50 -12.48
CA PRO A 254 -9.09 -12.69 -11.98
C PRO A 254 -8.80 -12.60 -10.48
N ILE A 255 -8.94 -13.71 -9.75
CA ILE A 255 -8.55 -13.76 -8.33
C ILE A 255 -7.06 -13.42 -8.20
N GLY A 256 -6.72 -12.55 -7.24
CA GLY A 256 -5.38 -12.02 -7.02
C GLY A 256 -5.11 -10.68 -7.71
N ASN A 257 -5.94 -10.27 -8.67
CA ASN A 257 -5.75 -9.04 -9.41
C ASN A 257 -6.41 -7.83 -8.74
N VAL A 258 -5.91 -6.65 -9.11
CA VAL A 258 -6.45 -5.36 -8.69
C VAL A 258 -7.75 -5.09 -9.45
N VAL A 259 -8.84 -4.83 -8.74
CA VAL A 259 -10.15 -4.49 -9.34
C VAL A 259 -10.29 -2.99 -9.56
N ALA A 260 -9.80 -2.21 -8.60
CA ALA A 260 -9.72 -0.75 -8.66
C ALA A 260 -8.46 -0.28 -7.92
N PRO A 261 -7.96 0.94 -8.16
CA PRO A 261 -6.78 1.44 -7.46
C PRO A 261 -6.89 1.27 -5.94
N GLY A 262 -6.00 0.46 -5.35
CA GLY A 262 -6.01 0.19 -3.91
C GLY A 262 -6.91 -0.95 -3.43
N ILE A 263 -7.62 -1.64 -4.34
CA ILE A 263 -8.53 -2.76 -4.01
C ILE A 263 -8.13 -3.99 -4.82
N ARG A 264 -7.86 -5.09 -4.14
CA ARG A 264 -7.52 -6.39 -4.73
C ARG A 264 -8.63 -7.40 -4.49
N LEU A 265 -8.99 -8.17 -5.51
CA LEU A 265 -9.83 -9.34 -5.36
C LEU A 265 -9.00 -10.48 -4.77
N MET A 266 -9.33 -10.90 -3.56
CA MET A 266 -8.58 -11.93 -2.85
C MET A 266 -9.16 -13.33 -3.08
N ASP A 267 -10.49 -13.45 -3.15
CA ASP A 267 -11.17 -14.70 -3.46
C ASP A 267 -12.63 -14.42 -3.84
N ARG A 268 -13.30 -15.40 -4.48
CA ARG A 268 -14.74 -15.35 -4.73
C ARG A 268 -15.36 -16.74 -4.92
N TYR A 269 -16.65 -16.80 -4.66
CA TYR A 269 -17.55 -17.86 -5.10
C TYR A 269 -18.74 -17.26 -5.83
N GLN A 270 -19.16 -17.91 -6.91
CA GLN A 270 -20.36 -17.59 -7.64
C GLN A 270 -20.90 -18.88 -8.23
N LYS A 271 -22.12 -19.25 -7.88
CA LYS A 271 -22.77 -20.43 -8.41
C LYS A 271 -22.97 -20.26 -9.93
N PRO A 272 -22.72 -21.30 -10.75
CA PRO A 272 -22.88 -21.18 -12.20
C PRO A 272 -24.29 -20.68 -12.60
N GLY A 273 -24.33 -19.64 -13.44
CA GLY A 273 -25.57 -19.04 -13.93
C GLY A 273 -26.20 -17.98 -13.01
N GLU A 274 -25.65 -17.76 -11.81
CA GLU A 274 -26.09 -16.69 -10.91
C GLU A 274 -25.38 -15.37 -11.20
N SER A 275 -26.01 -14.25 -10.85
CA SER A 275 -25.41 -12.91 -10.89
C SER A 275 -25.01 -12.46 -9.48
N MET A 276 -23.97 -11.64 -9.36
CA MET A 276 -23.63 -10.97 -8.09
C MET A 276 -24.50 -9.73 -7.83
N LYS A 277 -25.14 -9.19 -8.88
CA LYS A 277 -26.01 -8.01 -8.79
C LYS A 277 -27.33 -8.36 -8.13
N LYS A 278 -27.87 -7.38 -7.40
CA LYS A 278 -29.20 -7.45 -6.78
C LYS A 278 -29.41 -8.69 -5.92
N ARG A 279 -28.36 -9.04 -5.18
CA ARG A 279 -28.37 -10.19 -4.27
C ARG A 279 -27.63 -9.95 -2.97
N THR A 280 -26.91 -8.83 -2.82
CA THR A 280 -26.14 -8.59 -1.58
C THR A 280 -27.09 -8.47 -0.40
N SER A 281 -26.93 -9.34 0.58
CA SER A 281 -27.73 -9.42 1.81
C SER A 281 -26.89 -9.26 3.08
N CYS A 282 -25.56 -9.34 2.97
CA CYS A 282 -24.66 -8.98 4.05
C CYS A 282 -23.35 -8.37 3.55
N VAL A 283 -22.85 -7.38 4.30
CA VAL A 283 -21.48 -6.88 4.19
C VAL A 283 -20.72 -7.14 5.49
N GLN A 284 -19.56 -7.79 5.41
CA GLN A 284 -18.64 -7.92 6.52
C GLN A 284 -17.38 -7.08 6.25
N ILE A 285 -17.00 -6.28 7.24
CA ILE A 285 -15.77 -5.50 7.21
C ILE A 285 -14.89 -5.97 8.37
N GLN A 286 -13.59 -6.14 8.11
CA GLN A 286 -12.57 -6.32 9.14
C GLN A 286 -11.41 -5.38 8.83
N VAL A 287 -11.27 -4.33 9.64
CA VAL A 287 -10.18 -3.35 9.50
C VAL A 287 -8.91 -3.90 10.15
N ASP A 288 -7.75 -3.62 9.54
CA ASP A 288 -6.42 -4.06 10.02
C ASP A 288 -6.35 -5.56 10.35
N ALA A 289 -6.93 -6.37 9.47
CA ALA A 289 -7.00 -7.80 9.64
C ALA A 289 -6.00 -8.51 8.72
N PRO A 290 -5.42 -9.67 9.11
CA PRO A 290 -4.67 -10.49 8.18
C PRO A 290 -5.57 -10.99 7.03
N PRO A 291 -5.00 -11.40 5.88
CA PRO A 291 -5.77 -12.04 4.83
C PRO A 291 -6.48 -13.28 5.34
N LEU A 292 -7.74 -13.45 4.96
CA LEU A 292 -8.49 -14.64 5.35
C LEU A 292 -7.98 -15.86 4.58
N PRO A 293 -7.98 -17.06 5.19
CA PRO A 293 -7.60 -18.28 4.48
C PRO A 293 -8.56 -18.53 3.30
N PRO A 294 -8.08 -19.22 2.24
CA PRO A 294 -8.93 -19.69 1.15
C PRO A 294 -9.99 -20.65 1.68
N VAL A 295 -11.20 -20.58 1.13
CA VAL A 295 -12.24 -21.57 1.42
C VAL A 295 -11.94 -22.84 0.62
N LYS A 296 -11.97 -24.00 1.27
CA LYS A 296 -11.89 -25.29 0.55
C LYS A 296 -13.19 -25.46 -0.22
N LYS A 297 -13.12 -25.36 -1.55
CA LYS A 297 -14.28 -25.63 -2.42
C LYS A 297 -14.65 -27.12 -2.30
N PRO A 298 -15.93 -27.47 -2.12
CA PRO A 298 -16.39 -28.86 -2.27
C PRO A 298 -16.19 -29.37 -3.70
#